data_AF-A0A7C1R454-F1
#
_entry.id   AF-A0A7C1R454-F1
#
_cell.length_a   1.000
_cell.length_b   1.000
_cell.length_c   1.000
_cell.angle_alpha   90.00
_cell.angle_beta   90.00
_cell.angle_gamma   90.00
#
_symmetry.space_group_name_H-M   'P 1'
#
loop_
_entity.id
_entity.type
_entity.pdbx_description
1 polymer ?
#
loop_
_entity_poly.entity_id
_entity_poly.type
_entity_poly.pdbx_seq_one_letter_code
_entity_poly.pdbx_strand_id
1 'polypeptide(L)' 'MRMRGVNKAIIVGNLGQDQDTRYMPSGSAVTNISISRRVSDLVTRGTNHI' A
#
# COMPACT_ATOMS: atom_id res chain seq x y z
N MET A 1 6.99 36.33 2.43
CA MET A 1 6.65 35.10 1.69
C MET A 1 7.19 33.90 2.47
N ARG A 2 6.37 32.89 2.78
CA ARG A 2 6.78 31.75 3.62
C ARG A 2 6.66 30.48 2.78
N MET A 3 7.79 29.82 2.49
CA MET A 3 7.75 28.50 1.85
C MET A 3 7.20 27.51 2.88
N ARG A 4 6.03 26.93 2.60
CA ARG A 4 5.59 25.73 3.33
C ARG A 4 6.43 24.57 2.77
N GLY A 5 7.13 23.85 3.63
CA GLY A 5 8.01 22.75 3.21
C GLY A 5 7.27 21.70 2.39
N VAL A 6 7.99 21.01 1.50
CA VAL A 6 7.43 19.93 0.67
C VAL A 6 7.51 18.62 1.46
N ASN A 7 6.36 17.96 1.66
CA ASN A 7 6.32 16.57 2.14
C ASN A 7 5.85 15.68 0.97
N LYS A 8 6.80 14.96 0.37
CA LYS A 8 6.55 14.06 -0.78
C LYS A 8 6.91 12.63 -0.38
N ALA A 9 6.03 11.68 -0.68
CA ALA A 9 6.27 10.25 -0.52
C ALA A 9 6.02 9.52 -1.85
N ILE A 10 6.86 8.52 -2.14
CA ILE A 10 6.70 7.56 -3.23
C ILE A 10 6.78 6.18 -2.58
N ILE A 11 5.80 5.32 -2.82
CA ILE A 11 5.68 4.02 -2.16
C ILE A 11 5.49 2.94 -3.23
N VAL A 12 6.32 1.90 -3.18
CA VAL A 12 6.22 0.70 -4.03
C VAL A 12 6.10 -0.51 -3.11
N GLY A 13 5.06 -1.32 -3.32
CA GLY A 13 4.80 -2.48 -2.49
C GLY A 13 3.50 -3.17 -2.87
N ASN A 14 3.20 -4.26 -2.18
CA ASN A 14 2.00 -5.05 -2.44
C ASN A 14 0.83 -4.54 -1.58
N LEU A 15 -0.40 -4.66 -2.08
CA LEU A 15 -1.59 -4.45 -1.26
C LEU A 15 -1.67 -5.55 -0.18
N GLY A 16 -1.93 -5.16 1.06
CA GLY A 16 -2.13 -6.08 2.18
C GLY A 16 -3.56 -6.61 2.31
N GLN A 17 -4.50 -5.93 1.67
CA GLN A 17 -5.92 -6.26 1.61
C GLN A 17 -6.53 -5.52 0.41
N ASP A 18 -7.76 -5.86 0.05
CA ASP A 18 -8.51 -5.14 -0.98
C ASP A 18 -8.71 -3.68 -0.59
N GLN A 19 -8.78 -2.81 -1.60
CA GLN A 19 -8.99 -1.39 -1.41
C GLN A 19 -10.41 -1.12 -0.89
N ASP A 20 -10.52 -0.28 0.15
CA ASP A 20 -11.79 0.16 0.68
C ASP A 20 -12.13 1.54 0.10
N THR A 21 -13.21 1.63 -0.67
CA THR A 21 -13.65 2.88 -1.31
C THR A 21 -14.98 3.34 -0.74
N ARG A 22 -15.01 4.60 -0.28
CA ARG A 22 -16.21 5.26 0.22
C ARG A 22 -16.48 6.55 -0.55
N TYR A 23 -17.76 6.80 -0.81
CA TYR A 23 -18.21 8.09 -1.32
C TYR A 23 -18.63 9.00 -0.16
N MET A 24 -18.10 10.21 -0.16
CA MET A 24 -18.46 11.24 0.80
C MET A 24 -19.80 11.88 0.43
N PRO A 25 -20.50 12.55 1.36
CA PRO A 25 -21.71 13.32 1.05
C PRO A 25 -21.49 14.41 -0.01
N SER A 26 -20.26 14.91 -0.14
CA SER A 26 -19.84 15.83 -1.20
C SER A 26 -19.73 15.19 -2.58
N GLY A 27 -19.94 13.88 -2.72
CA GLY A 27 -19.78 13.11 -3.95
C GLY A 27 -18.33 12.68 -4.25
N SER A 28 -17.35 13.14 -3.47
CA SER A 28 -15.94 12.76 -3.64
C SER A 28 -15.70 11.30 -3.24
N ALA A 29 -14.92 10.56 -4.04
CA ALA A 29 -14.46 9.23 -3.69
C ALA A 29 -13.19 9.30 -2.84
N VAL A 30 -13.14 8.49 -1.79
CA VAL A 30 -11.95 8.30 -0.93
C VAL A 30 -11.64 6.81 -0.88
N THR A 31 -10.40 6.44 -1.20
CA THR A 31 -9.93 5.05 -1.23
C THR A 31 -8.81 4.86 -0.21
N ASN A 32 -8.99 3.91 0.71
CA ASN A 32 -7.96 3.49 1.66
C ASN A 32 -7.22 2.27 1.13
N ILE A 33 -5.90 2.33 1.12
CA ILE A 33 -5.02 1.20 0.77
C ILE A 33 -4.06 0.90 1.91
N SER A 34 -3.79 -0.38 2.14
CA SER A 34 -2.78 -0.84 3.09
C SER A 34 -1.65 -1.50 2.32
N ILE A 35 -0.40 -1.10 2.59
CA ILE A 35 0.77 -1.70 1.96
C ILE A 35 1.32 -2.79 2.86
N SER A 36 1.34 -4.01 2.32
CA SER A 36 1.99 -5.14 2.96
C SER A 36 3.51 -5.00 2.87
N ARG A 37 4.17 -5.26 4.00
CA ARG A 37 5.63 -5.33 4.08
C ARG A 37 6.18 -6.71 3.73
N ARG A 38 5.32 -7.71 3.49
CA ARG A 38 5.77 -9.09 3.32
C ARG A 38 6.36 -9.30 1.93
N VAL A 39 7.67 -9.43 1.87
CA VAL A 39 8.37 -10.23 0.87
C VAL A 39 8.09 -11.69 1.24
N SER A 40 7.33 -12.40 0.41
CA SER A 40 7.33 -13.86 0.48
C SER A 40 8.53 -14.34 -0.31
N ASP A 41 9.64 -14.58 0.37
CA ASP A 41 10.79 -15.22 -0.24
C ASP A 41 10.40 -16.63 -0.69
N LEU A 42 10.54 -16.88 -2.00
CA LEU A 42 10.44 -18.22 -2.58
C LEU A 42 11.47 -19.20 -1.98
N VAL A 43 12.45 -18.71 -1.22
CA VAL A 43 13.45 -19.50 -0.49
C VAL A 43 12.83 -20.35 0.63
N THR A 44 11.74 -19.90 1.28
CA THR A 44 11.07 -20.72 2.32
C THR A 44 10.22 -21.85 1.72
N ARG A 45 9.95 -21.82 0.41
CA ARG A 45 9.21 -22.87 -0.33
C ARG A 45 10.14 -23.86 -1.05
N GLY A 46 11.43 -23.86 -0.73
CA GLY A 46 12.36 -24.92 -1.06
C GLY A 46 12.05 -26.16 -0.22
N THR A 47 10.97 -26.86 -0.54
CA THR A 47 10.72 -28.22 -0.10
C THR A 47 11.92 -29.06 -0.55
N ASN A 48 12.76 -29.48 0.40
CA ASN A 48 13.59 -30.67 0.22
C ASN A 48 12.63 -31.84 0.00
N HIS A 49 12.42 -32.18 -1.26
CA HIS A 49 11.88 -33.47 -1.68
C HIS A 49 13.05 -34.22 -2.33
N ILE A 50 13.91 -34.79 -1.47
CA ILE A 50 14.70 -35.99 -1.75
C ILE A 50 14.15 -37.11 -0.88
#